data_AF-A0A3M7T9J4-F1
#
_entry.id   AF-A0A3M7T9J4-F1
#
_cell.length_a   1.000
_cell.length_b   1.000
_cell.length_c   1.000
_cell.angle_alpha   90.00
_cell.angle_beta   90.00
_cell.angle_gamma   90.00
#
_symmetry.space_group_name_H-M   'P 1'
#
loop_
_entity.id
_entity.type
_entity.pdbx_description
1 polymer ?
#
loop_
_entity_poly.entity_id
_entity_poly.type
_entity_poly.pdbx_seq_one_letter_code
_entity_poly.pdbx_strand_id
1 'polypeptide(L)'
;MQKDEMNAQQALLDWCHQNLKGYDSVRVKDFSSSWRDGKALIAILNRHRPDKISFNDSYLRSNLENLRTAFEFSENEFGVTKILDPEDVDTDHPDEKSIMTYVSMLFNSIPSIPMHPTEIQLESQKKQLMEEYSSICKSLMRWLRDSISTMDNRTVPKSLFEVK
;
A
#
# COMPACT_ATOMS: atom_id res chain seq x y z
N MET A 1 -19.18 -10.00 -1.47
CA MET A 1 -18.18 -10.75 -2.27
C MET A 1 -17.21 -9.82 -2.99
N GLN A 2 -17.57 -9.10 -4.08
CA GLN A 2 -16.61 -8.19 -4.75
C GLN A 2 -16.01 -7.11 -3.82
N LYS A 3 -16.82 -6.51 -2.94
CA LYS A 3 -16.33 -5.51 -1.98
C LYS A 3 -15.35 -6.08 -0.95
N ASP A 4 -15.55 -7.34 -0.56
CA ASP A 4 -14.72 -8.02 0.44
C ASP A 4 -13.39 -8.46 -0.18
N GLU A 5 -13.41 -8.91 -1.44
CA GLU A 5 -12.21 -9.21 -2.23
C GLU A 5 -11.36 -7.95 -2.47
N MET A 6 -11.99 -6.83 -2.85
CA MET A 6 -11.27 -5.55 -3.00
C MET A 6 -10.61 -5.11 -1.69
N ASN A 7 -11.28 -5.31 -0.54
CA ASN A 7 -10.71 -4.99 0.76
C ASN A 7 -9.51 -5.89 1.10
N ALA A 8 -9.59 -7.19 0.79
CA ALA A 8 -8.49 -8.12 1.03
C ALA A 8 -7.27 -7.81 0.14
N GLN A 9 -7.50 -7.52 -1.15
CA GLN A 9 -6.45 -7.11 -2.07
C GLN A 9 -5.77 -5.82 -1.62
N GLN A 10 -6.55 -4.84 -1.17
CA GLN A 10 -6.00 -3.58 -0.65
C GLN A 10 -5.16 -3.80 0.61
N ALA A 11 -5.64 -4.63 1.54
CA ALA A 11 -4.88 -4.96 2.75
C ALA A 11 -3.55 -5.64 2.43
N LEU A 12 -3.53 -6.52 1.42
CA LEU A 12 -2.31 -7.18 0.97
C LEU A 12 -1.33 -6.20 0.30
N LEU A 13 -1.84 -5.27 -0.50
CA LEU A 13 -1.04 -4.17 -1.06
C LEU A 13 -0.44 -3.29 0.03
N ASP A 14 -1.23 -2.94 1.04
CA ASP A 14 -0.77 -2.13 2.17
C ASP A 14 0.37 -2.85 2.93
N TRP A 15 0.26 -4.17 3.14
CA TRP A 15 1.33 -4.97 3.72
C TRP A 15 2.60 -4.97 2.85
N CYS A 16 2.46 -5.09 1.52
CA CYS A 16 3.59 -5.00 0.61
C CYS A 16 4.27 -3.61 0.74
N HIS A 17 3.49 -2.53 0.74
CA HIS A 17 4.02 -1.17 0.86
C HIS A 17 4.73 -0.93 2.20
N GLN A 18 4.20 -1.48 3.30
CA GLN A 18 4.86 -1.39 4.60
C GLN A 18 6.24 -2.04 4.59
N ASN A 19 6.36 -3.22 3.97
CA ASN A 19 7.64 -3.93 3.82
C ASN A 19 8.61 -3.23 2.88
N LEU A 20 8.10 -2.51 1.88
CA LEU A 20 8.89 -1.79 0.90
C LEU A 20 9.28 -0.36 1.31
N LYS A 21 8.84 0.14 2.48
CA LYS A 21 9.27 1.46 2.99
C LYS A 21 10.81 1.53 3.06
N GLY A 22 11.43 2.48 2.35
CA GLY A 22 12.89 2.64 2.29
C GLY A 22 13.58 1.95 1.10
N TYR A 23 12.83 1.21 0.27
CA TYR A 23 13.31 0.69 -1.01
C TYR A 23 12.77 1.55 -2.16
N ASP A 24 13.30 2.77 -2.32
CA ASP A 24 12.72 3.80 -3.19
C ASP A 24 12.64 3.41 -4.70
N SER A 25 13.45 2.45 -5.13
CA SER A 25 13.47 1.92 -6.49
C SER A 25 12.41 0.84 -6.76
N VAL A 26 11.74 0.34 -5.73
CA VAL A 26 10.77 -0.76 -5.84
C VAL A 26 9.38 -0.21 -5.56
N ARG A 27 8.50 -0.31 -6.55
CA ARG A 27 7.11 0.15 -6.41
C ARG A 27 6.14 -0.91 -6.88
N VAL A 28 5.33 -1.40 -5.96
CA VAL A 28 4.25 -2.35 -6.25
C VAL A 28 2.93 -1.60 -6.41
N LYS A 29 2.28 -1.77 -7.57
CA LYS A 29 0.97 -1.16 -7.88
C LYS A 29 -0.10 -2.20 -8.26
N ASP A 30 0.32 -3.43 -8.51
CA ASP A 30 -0.51 -4.54 -8.98
C ASP A 30 0.06 -5.86 -8.43
N PHE A 31 -0.67 -6.96 -8.64
CA PHE A 31 -0.17 -8.32 -8.41
C PHE A 31 0.23 -9.00 -9.73
N SER A 32 0.79 -8.23 -10.69
CA SER A 32 1.20 -8.76 -11.99
C SER A 32 2.58 -8.20 -12.35
N SER A 33 2.64 -7.22 -13.26
CA SER A 33 3.89 -6.64 -13.78
C SER A 33 4.86 -6.11 -12.72
N SER A 34 4.38 -5.66 -11.55
CA SER A 34 5.21 -5.14 -10.47
C SER A 34 6.13 -6.20 -9.82
N TRP A 35 5.85 -7.48 -10.06
CA TRP A 35 6.55 -8.62 -9.45
C TRP A 35 7.49 -9.33 -10.42
N ARG A 36 7.40 -8.99 -11.71
CA ARG A 36 8.10 -9.64 -12.83
C ARG A 36 9.62 -9.68 -12.66
N ASP A 37 10.21 -8.62 -12.10
CA ASP A 37 11.67 -8.51 -11.94
C ASP A 37 12.23 -9.19 -10.68
N GLY A 38 11.33 -9.75 -9.84
CA GLY A 38 11.65 -10.40 -8.58
C GLY A 38 12.15 -9.46 -7.46
N LYS A 39 12.35 -8.17 -7.73
CA LYS A 39 12.94 -7.23 -6.74
C LYS A 39 11.99 -6.94 -5.59
N ALA A 40 10.68 -6.89 -5.86
CA ALA A 40 9.67 -6.76 -4.81
C ALA A 40 9.75 -7.90 -3.79
N LEU A 41 9.89 -9.14 -4.27
CA LEU A 41 10.06 -10.30 -3.38
C LEU A 41 11.36 -10.21 -2.59
N ILE A 42 12.49 -9.95 -3.25
CA ILE A 42 13.79 -9.84 -2.58
C ILE A 42 13.78 -8.72 -1.52
N ALA A 43 13.17 -7.57 -1.81
CA ALA A 43 13.07 -6.46 -0.86
C ALA A 43 12.23 -6.82 0.38
N ILE A 44 11.09 -7.49 0.19
CA ILE A 44 10.27 -7.99 1.30
C ILE A 44 11.07 -8.98 2.14
N LEU A 45 11.76 -9.94 1.51
CA LEU A 45 12.56 -10.94 2.24
C LEU A 45 13.75 -10.30 2.97
N ASN A 46 14.47 -9.36 2.32
CA ASN A 46 15.58 -8.62 2.91
C ASN A 46 15.13 -7.79 4.12
N ARG A 47 13.93 -7.21 4.09
CA ARG A 47 13.36 -6.47 5.24
C ARG A 47 13.26 -7.33 6.49
N HIS A 48 12.97 -8.62 6.34
CA HIS A 48 12.79 -9.55 7.47
C HIS A 48 14.05 -10.30 7.87
N ARG A 49 14.97 -10.56 6.93
CA ARG A 49 16.25 -11.25 7.14
C ARG A 49 17.38 -10.59 6.35
N PRO A 50 17.75 -9.33 6.69
CA PRO A 50 18.78 -8.59 5.95
C PRO A 50 20.17 -9.22 6.08
N ASP A 51 20.35 -10.09 7.06
CA ASP A 51 21.57 -10.85 7.33
C ASP A 51 21.82 -11.99 6.34
N LYS A 52 20.77 -12.51 5.67
CA LYS A 52 20.88 -13.71 4.82
C LYS A 52 20.64 -13.47 3.34
N ILE A 53 19.97 -12.39 2.96
CA ILE A 53 19.69 -12.06 1.56
C ILE A 53 20.03 -10.59 1.33
N SER A 54 20.78 -10.28 0.26
CA SER A 54 21.15 -8.91 -0.09
C SER A 54 20.23 -8.36 -1.17
N PHE A 55 19.57 -7.23 -0.89
CA PHE A 55 18.79 -6.52 -1.91
C PHE A 55 19.68 -5.89 -2.99
N ASN A 56 20.89 -5.44 -2.66
CA ASN A 56 21.80 -4.81 -3.63
C ASN A 56 22.21 -5.77 -4.76
N ASP A 57 22.30 -7.06 -4.47
CA ASP A 57 22.65 -8.06 -5.48
C ASP A 57 21.55 -8.20 -6.54
N SER A 58 20.30 -7.83 -6.21
CA SER A 58 19.16 -7.97 -7.12
C SER A 58 19.26 -7.09 -8.37
N TYR A 59 20.07 -6.02 -8.33
CA TYR A 59 20.33 -5.18 -9.50
C TYR A 59 21.32 -5.79 -10.48
N LEU A 60 22.12 -6.75 -10.03
CA LEU A 60 23.15 -7.41 -10.84
C LEU A 60 22.65 -8.74 -11.44
N ARG A 61 21.51 -9.24 -10.96
CA ARG A 61 20.88 -10.49 -11.39
C ARG A 61 19.79 -10.23 -12.43
N SER A 62 19.55 -11.24 -13.27
CA SER A 62 18.37 -11.30 -14.13
C SER A 62 17.09 -11.49 -13.31
N ASN A 63 15.94 -11.24 -13.95
CA ASN A 63 14.62 -11.46 -13.35
C ASN A 63 14.46 -12.90 -12.85
N LEU A 64 14.78 -13.89 -13.71
CA LEU A 64 14.70 -15.31 -13.37
C LEU A 64 15.58 -15.68 -12.17
N GLU A 65 16.79 -15.14 -12.08
CA GLU A 65 17.68 -15.39 -10.95
C GLU A 65 17.14 -14.76 -9.66
N ASN A 66 16.58 -13.55 -9.72
CA ASN A 66 15.94 -12.91 -8.58
C ASN A 66 14.74 -13.71 -8.10
N LEU A 67 13.86 -14.12 -9.02
CA LEU A 67 12.66 -14.91 -8.71
C LEU A 67 13.03 -16.27 -8.09
N ARG A 68 13.97 -16.99 -8.70
CA ARG A 68 14.46 -18.28 -8.16
C ARG A 68 15.05 -18.11 -6.76
N THR A 69 15.92 -17.12 -6.58
CA THR A 69 16.52 -16.81 -5.27
C THR A 69 15.44 -16.49 -4.23
N ALA A 70 14.45 -15.67 -4.60
CA ALA A 70 13.36 -15.30 -3.70
C ALA A 70 12.52 -16.51 -3.29
N PHE A 71 12.17 -17.38 -4.24
CA PHE A 71 11.36 -18.57 -3.97
C PHE A 71 12.10 -19.59 -3.11
N GLU A 72 13.37 -19.86 -3.40
CA GLU A 72 14.21 -20.75 -2.59
C GLU A 72 14.41 -20.20 -1.17
N PHE A 73 14.67 -18.90 -1.04
CA PHE A 73 14.81 -18.26 0.25
C PHE A 73 13.52 -18.32 1.06
N SER A 74 12.37 -18.06 0.42
CA SER A 74 11.06 -18.07 1.06
C SER A 74 10.70 -19.45 1.62
N GLU A 75 11.01 -20.50 0.86
CA GLU A 75 10.82 -21.89 1.30
C GLU A 75 11.72 -22.24 2.49
N ASN A 76 13.02 -21.90 2.40
CA ASN A 76 14.00 -22.27 3.42
C ASN A 76 13.85 -21.50 4.74
N GLU A 77 13.53 -20.21 4.68
CA GLU A 77 13.49 -19.34 5.88
C GLU A 77 12.09 -19.18 6.46
N PHE A 78 11.05 -19.25 5.64
CA PHE A 78 9.66 -18.99 6.06
C PHE A 78 8.71 -20.16 5.78
N GLY A 79 9.20 -21.28 5.23
CA GLY A 79 8.38 -22.47 4.96
C GLY A 79 7.32 -22.25 3.89
N VAL A 80 7.49 -21.26 3.01
CA VAL A 80 6.52 -20.93 1.96
C VAL A 80 6.80 -21.80 0.73
N THR A 81 5.91 -22.73 0.44
CA THR A 81 6.03 -23.63 -0.71
C THR A 81 6.11 -22.86 -2.03
N LYS A 82 7.01 -23.28 -2.91
CA LYS A 82 7.20 -22.72 -4.26
C LYS A 82 6.09 -23.22 -5.19
N ILE A 83 4.97 -22.49 -5.23
CA ILE A 83 3.83 -22.81 -6.11
C ILE A 83 3.89 -22.12 -7.48
N LEU A 84 4.88 -21.25 -7.70
CA LEU A 84 5.11 -20.53 -8.96
C LEU A 84 6.48 -20.91 -9.52
N ASP A 85 6.54 -21.10 -10.83
CA ASP A 85 7.80 -21.20 -11.55
C ASP A 85 8.29 -19.79 -11.94
N PRO A 86 9.59 -19.47 -11.81
CA PRO A 86 10.16 -18.18 -12.22
C PRO A 86 9.80 -17.77 -13.65
N GLU A 87 9.73 -18.74 -14.55
CA GLU A 87 9.43 -18.56 -15.97
C GLU A 87 7.99 -18.08 -16.22
N ASP A 88 7.04 -18.48 -15.36
CA ASP A 88 5.63 -18.03 -15.45
C ASP A 88 5.46 -16.60 -14.94
N VAL A 89 6.37 -16.15 -14.06
CA VAL A 89 6.37 -14.79 -13.50
C VAL A 89 7.17 -13.82 -14.36
N ASP A 90 8.25 -14.25 -15.02
CA ASP A 90 9.03 -13.41 -15.95
C ASP A 90 8.39 -13.29 -17.34
N THR A 91 7.08 -13.08 -17.39
CA THR A 91 6.30 -12.88 -18.63
C THR A 91 5.80 -11.45 -18.72
N ASP A 92 5.36 -10.99 -19.90
CA ASP A 92 4.85 -9.62 -20.06
C ASP A 92 3.55 -9.40 -19.27
N HIS A 93 2.78 -10.47 -19.06
CA HIS A 93 1.49 -10.45 -18.37
C HIS A 93 1.40 -11.61 -17.36
N PRO A 94 2.11 -11.53 -16.23
CA PRO A 94 2.04 -12.56 -15.19
C PRO A 94 0.63 -12.71 -14.63
N ASP A 95 0.19 -13.93 -14.32
CA ASP A 95 -1.15 -14.20 -13.80
C ASP A 95 -1.35 -13.59 -12.41
N GLU A 96 -2.30 -12.65 -12.33
CA GLU A 96 -2.51 -11.85 -11.13
C GLU A 96 -2.94 -12.68 -9.93
N LYS A 97 -3.79 -13.68 -10.14
CA LYS A 97 -4.32 -14.53 -9.08
C LYS A 97 -3.22 -15.40 -8.49
N SER A 98 -2.37 -15.96 -9.32
CA SER A 98 -1.26 -16.82 -8.92
C SER A 98 -0.24 -16.06 -8.09
N ILE A 99 0.15 -14.84 -8.51
CA ILE A 99 1.02 -13.97 -7.72
C ILE A 99 0.33 -13.57 -6.40
N MET A 100 -0.93 -13.15 -6.44
CA MET A 100 -1.67 -12.78 -5.23
C MET A 100 -1.76 -13.95 -4.24
N THR A 101 -1.98 -15.18 -4.71
CA THR A 101 -1.94 -16.39 -3.87
C THR A 101 -0.57 -16.56 -3.22
N TYR A 102 0.52 -16.47 -3.99
CA TYR A 102 1.86 -16.62 -3.45
C TYR A 102 2.21 -15.54 -2.42
N VAL A 103 1.89 -14.27 -2.72
CA VAL A 103 2.12 -13.16 -1.79
C VAL A 103 1.25 -13.28 -0.53
N SER A 104 0.03 -13.83 -0.65
CA SER A 104 -0.81 -14.15 0.51
C SER A 104 -0.19 -15.25 1.39
N MET A 105 0.50 -16.23 0.79
CA MET A 105 1.24 -17.23 1.57
C MET A 105 2.39 -16.57 2.34
N LEU A 106 3.16 -15.68 1.70
CA LEU A 106 4.20 -14.90 2.38
C LEU A 106 3.62 -14.06 3.52
N PHE A 107 2.51 -13.36 3.29
CA PHE A 107 1.82 -12.56 4.30
C PHE A 107 1.47 -13.37 5.56
N ASN A 108 1.01 -14.62 5.39
CA ASN A 108 0.62 -15.48 6.50
C ASN A 108 1.81 -16.12 7.22
N SER A 109 2.91 -16.39 6.50
CA SER A 109 4.09 -17.06 7.05
C SER A 109 5.10 -16.11 7.67
N ILE A 110 5.20 -14.89 7.16
CA ILE A 110 6.16 -13.90 7.63
C ILE A 110 5.62 -13.23 8.91
N PRO A 111 6.37 -13.24 10.03
CA PRO A 111 5.94 -12.57 11.23
C PRO A 111 5.88 -11.06 11.02
N SER A 112 4.80 -10.42 11.48
CA SER A 112 4.67 -8.97 11.46
C SER A 112 5.86 -8.32 12.16
N ILE A 113 6.48 -7.34 11.51
CA ILE A 113 7.54 -6.54 12.12
C ILE A 113 6.91 -5.78 13.28
N PRO A 114 7.34 -5.99 14.54
CA PRO A 114 6.81 -5.22 15.65
C PRO A 114 7.17 -3.76 15.43
N MET A 115 6.16 -2.92 15.16
CA MET A 115 6.35 -1.48 15.07
C MET A 115 6.94 -0.98 16.39
N HIS A 116 8.00 -0.18 16.30
CA HIS A 116 8.58 0.42 17.49
C HIS A 116 7.51 1.33 18.15
N PRO A 117 7.42 1.39 19.50
CA PRO A 117 6.40 2.20 20.18
C PRO A 117 6.33 3.66 19.69
N THR A 118 7.48 4.25 19.36
CA THR A 118 7.58 5.60 18.79
C THR A 118 6.89 5.72 17.43
N GLU A 119 6.99 4.69 16.58
CA GLU A 119 6.39 4.68 15.25
C GLU A 119 4.86 4.51 15.35
N ILE A 120 4.39 3.68 16.28
CA ILE A 120 2.97 3.55 16.62
C ILE A 120 2.40 4.91 17.07
N GLN A 121 3.12 5.60 17.94
CA GLN A 121 2.70 6.91 18.45
C GLN A 121 2.74 8.01 17.38
N LEU A 122 3.64 7.92 16.40
CA LEU A 122 3.68 8.86 15.28
C LEU A 122 2.52 8.63 14.31
N GLU A 123 2.25 7.37 13.98
CA GLU A 123 1.10 6.98 13.13
C GLU A 123 -0.23 7.39 13.78
N SER A 124 -0.39 7.19 15.10
CA SER A 124 -1.60 7.61 15.81
C SER A 124 -1.79 9.14 15.81
N GLN A 125 -0.72 9.91 16.03
CA GLN A 125 -0.77 11.38 15.95
C GLN A 125 -1.11 11.87 14.54
N LYS A 126 -0.51 11.28 13.50
CA LYS A 126 -0.84 11.61 12.10
C LYS A 126 -2.31 11.36 11.80
N LYS A 127 -2.86 10.24 12.26
CA LYS A 127 -4.26 9.88 12.08
C LYS A 127 -5.20 10.90 12.77
N GLN A 128 -4.92 11.24 14.02
CA GLN A 128 -5.69 12.25 14.77
C GLN A 128 -5.69 13.61 14.05
N LEU A 129 -4.53 14.08 13.62
CA LEU A 129 -4.40 15.34 12.90
C LEU A 129 -5.21 15.34 11.58
N MET A 130 -5.19 14.21 10.86
CA MET A 130 -5.96 14.08 9.62
C MET A 130 -7.48 14.06 9.87
N GLU A 131 -7.93 13.43 10.95
CA GLU A 131 -9.35 13.43 11.36
C GLU A 131 -9.82 14.84 11.74
N GLU A 132 -9.02 15.58 12.51
CA GLU A 132 -9.30 16.98 12.85
C GLU A 132 -9.37 17.86 11.60
N TYR A 133 -8.37 17.77 10.73
CA TYR A 133 -8.36 18.50 9.46
C TYR A 133 -9.59 18.18 8.60
N SER A 134 -9.96 16.91 8.49
CA SER A 134 -11.15 16.47 7.76
C SER A 134 -12.43 17.06 8.36
N SER A 135 -12.54 17.09 9.70
CA SER A 135 -13.69 17.64 10.41
C SER A 135 -13.84 19.14 10.17
N ILE A 136 -12.75 19.90 10.24
CA ILE A 136 -12.72 21.34 9.96
C ILE A 136 -13.13 21.61 8.51
N CYS A 137 -12.54 20.91 7.55
CA CYS A 137 -12.88 21.06 6.13
C CYS A 137 -14.36 20.79 5.86
N LYS A 138 -14.93 19.72 6.45
CA LYS A 138 -16.37 19.41 6.33
C LYS A 138 -17.25 20.51 6.91
N SER A 139 -16.85 21.08 8.04
CA SER A 139 -17.60 22.14 8.71
C SER A 139 -17.57 23.44 7.92
N LEU A 140 -16.39 23.83 7.42
CA LEU A 140 -16.23 24.98 6.53
C LEU A 140 -17.04 24.83 5.24
N MET A 141 -17.01 23.64 4.62
CA MET A 141 -17.77 23.37 3.40
C MET A 141 -19.29 23.46 3.62
N ARG A 142 -19.80 23.00 4.77
CA ARG A 142 -21.22 23.19 5.13
C ARG A 142 -21.53 24.68 5.29
N TRP A 143 -20.72 25.40 6.07
CA TRP A 143 -20.93 26.83 6.29
C TRP A 143 -20.91 27.65 5.00
N LEU A 144 -19.98 27.36 4.09
CA LEU A 144 -19.92 28.02 2.77
C LEU A 144 -21.19 27.75 1.96
N ARG A 145 -21.66 26.50 1.92
CA ARG A 145 -22.90 26.13 1.23
C ARG A 145 -24.11 26.87 1.80
N ASP A 146 -24.23 26.91 3.12
CA ASP A 146 -25.34 27.57 3.81
C ASP A 146 -25.28 29.10 3.62
N SER A 147 -24.09 29.68 3.65
CA SER A 147 -23.86 31.11 3.42
C SER A 147 -24.20 31.53 2.00
N ILE A 148 -23.79 30.74 1.00
CA ILE A 148 -24.15 30.97 -0.41
C ILE A 148 -25.67 30.90 -0.57
N SER A 149 -26.32 29.86 -0.03
CA SER A 149 -27.78 29.73 -0.08
C SER A 149 -28.50 30.90 0.60
N THR A 150 -27.98 31.38 1.73
CA THR A 150 -28.54 32.53 2.45
C THR A 150 -28.38 33.82 1.64
N MET A 151 -27.22 34.02 1.00
CA MET A 151 -26.96 35.21 0.18
C MET A 151 -27.79 35.21 -1.12
N ASP A 152 -27.99 34.06 -1.75
CA ASP A 152 -28.79 33.91 -2.97
C ASP A 152 -30.29 34.17 -2.71
N ASN A 153 -30.77 33.82 -1.51
CA ASN A 153 -32.15 34.07 -1.06
C ASN A 153 -32.40 35.51 -0.54
N ARG A 154 -31.39 36.38 -0.48
CA ARG A 154 -31.60 37.78 -0.10
C ARG A 154 -32.18 38.54 -1.29
N THR A 155 -33.47 38.84 -1.23
CA THR A 155 -34.04 39.93 -2.04
C THR A 155 -33.39 41.23 -1.62
N VAL A 156 -32.72 41.90 -2.57
CA VAL A 156 -32.12 43.21 -2.33
C VAL A 156 -33.24 44.18 -1.92
N PRO A 157 -33.15 44.84 -0.75
CA PRO A 157 -34.15 45.80 -0.32
C PRO A 157 -34.28 46.91 -1.37
N LYS A 158 -35.50 47.19 -1.80
CA LYS A 158 -35.76 48.14 -2.90
C LYS A 158 -35.68 49.60 -2.45
N SER A 159 -35.44 49.86 -1.16
CA SER A 159 -35.28 51.21 -0.64
C SER A 159 -34.33 51.30 0.55
N LEU A 160 -33.70 52.48 0.69
CA LEU A 160 -32.71 52.81 1.71
C LEU A 160 -33.28 52.76 3.15
N PHE A 161 -34.60 52.77 3.32
CA PHE A 161 -35.26 52.73 4.63
C PHE A 161 -35.33 51.31 5.24
N GLU A 162 -35.10 50.26 4.45
CA GLU A 162 -35.17 48.85 4.89
C GLU A 162 -33.82 48.33 5.41
N VAL A 163 -32.74 49.12 5.31
CA VAL A 163 -31.40 48.76 5.79
C VAL A 163 -31.10 49.61 7.02
N LYS A 164 -31.42 49.10 8.21
CA LYS A 164 -31.01 49.65 9.50
C LYS A 164 -30.12 48.67 10.24
#